data_AF-A0A661T6I3-F1
#
_entry.id   AF-A0A661T6I3-F1
#
_cell.length_a   1.000
_cell.length_b   1.000
_cell.length_c   1.000
_cell.angle_alpha   90.00
_cell.angle_beta   90.00
_cell.angle_gamma   90.00
#
_symmetry.space_group_name_H-M   'P 1'
#
loop_
_entity.id
_entity.type
_entity.pdbx_description
1 polymer ?
#
loop_
_entity_poly.entity_id
_entity_poly.type
_entity_poly.pdbx_seq_one_letter_code
_entity_poly.pdbx_strand_id
1 'polypeptide(L)' 'MSVKLVSVWVLGALLLLAGSWVVQNLELTVGVSGQSYILAMLTAFVLFLLAGLCWISVAVATRRRLI' A
#
# COMPACT_ATOMS: atom_id res chain seq x y z
N MET A 1 -18.60 -12.73 2.93
CA MET A 1 -17.23 -12.43 3.38
C MET A 1 -17.29 -11.94 4.83
N SER A 2 -16.39 -12.36 5.74
CA SER A 2 -16.42 -11.88 7.14
C SER A 2 -16.03 -10.40 7.20
N VAL A 3 -16.59 -9.64 8.15
CA VAL A 3 -16.26 -8.21 8.37
C VAL A 3 -14.75 -7.99 8.51
N LYS A 4 -14.06 -8.91 9.19
CA LYS A 4 -12.59 -8.88 9.36
C LYS A 4 -11.83 -8.99 8.03
N LEU A 5 -12.36 -9.77 7.09
CA LEU A 5 -11.77 -9.95 5.76
C LEU A 5 -11.97 -8.70 4.89
N VAL A 6 -13.16 -8.10 4.98
CA VAL A 6 -13.49 -6.85 4.29
C VAL A 6 -12.62 -5.70 4.81
N SER A 7 -12.44 -5.58 6.14
CA SER A 7 -11.62 -4.52 6.72
C SER A 7 -10.15 -4.60 6.28
N VAL A 8 -9.57 -5.80 6.20
CA VAL A 8 -8.19 -6.00 5.70
C VAL A 8 -8.10 -5.66 4.22
N TRP A 9 -9.11 -6.02 3.42
CA TRP A 9 -9.13 -5.68 2.01
C TRP A 9 -9.20 -4.16 1.77
N VAL A 10 -10.07 -3.46 2.51
CA VAL A 10 -10.21 -2.00 2.47
C VAL A 10 -8.92 -1.32 2.96
N LEU A 11 -8.29 -1.84 4.01
CA LEU A 11 -7.00 -1.34 4.48
C LEU A 11 -5.94 -1.42 3.39
N GLY A 12 -5.88 -2.52 2.63
CA GLY A 12 -4.99 -2.65 1.48
C GLY A 12 -5.23 -1.58 0.41
N ALA A 13 -6.50 -1.27 0.12
CA ALA A 13 -6.85 -0.21 -0.82
C ALA A 13 -6.44 1.19 -0.34
N LEU A 14 -6.59 1.47 0.96
CA LEU A 14 -6.14 2.73 1.56
C LEU A 14 -4.62 2.89 1.51
N LEU A 15 -3.87 1.81 1.76
CA LEU A 15 -2.41 1.79 1.65
C LEU A 15 -1.96 2.02 0.21
N LEU A 16 -2.63 1.39 -0.76
CA LEU A 16 -2.37 1.63 -2.18
C LEU A 16 -2.61 3.10 -2.54
N LEU A 17 -3.77 3.66 -2.15
CA LEU A 17 -4.12 5.06 -2.39
C LEU A 17 -3.07 6.01 -1.81
N ALA A 18 -2.64 5.78 -0.57
CA ALA A 18 -1.61 6.58 0.09
C ALA A 18 -0.27 6.50 -0.67
N GLY A 19 0.16 5.30 -1.07
CA GLY A 19 1.39 5.14 -1.87
C GLY A 19 1.31 5.85 -3.23
N SER A 20 0.19 5.71 -3.93
CA SER A 20 -0.04 6.39 -5.22
C SER A 20 -0.07 7.91 -5.08
N TRP A 21 -0.64 8.41 -3.98
CA TRP A 21 -0.68 9.84 -3.70
C TRP A 21 0.73 10.40 -3.47
N VAL A 22 1.58 9.70 -2.73
CA VAL A 22 2.99 10.08 -2.53
C VAL A 22 3.73 10.13 -3.88
N VAL A 23 3.59 9.10 -4.72
CA VAL A 23 4.25 9.05 -6.05
C VAL A 23 3.76 10.17 -6.97
N GLN A 24 2.48 10.51 -6.94
CA GLN A 24 1.93 11.60 -7.77
C GLN A 24 2.45 12.99 -7.38
N ASN A 25 2.94 13.18 -6.16
CA ASN A 25 3.47 14.47 -5.68
C ASN A 25 5.00 14.46 -5.57
N LEU A 26 5.67 13.40 -6.05
CA LEU A 26 7.11 13.30 -6.06
C LEU A 26 7.67 14.13 -7.23
N GLU A 27 8.10 15.35 -6.91
CA GLU A 27 8.77 16.24 -7.86
C GLU A 27 10.14 16.67 -7.32
N LEU A 28 11.17 16.60 -8.17
CA LEU A 28 12.48 17.16 -7.87
C LEU A 28 12.47 18.65 -8.19
N THR A 29 11.93 19.43 -7.26
CA THR A 29 11.90 20.90 -7.33
C THR A 29 13.06 21.53 -6.56
N VAL A 30 13.32 22.81 -6.84
CA VAL A 30 14.36 23.59 -6.13
C VAL A 30 14.01 23.65 -4.64
N GLY A 31 14.90 23.09 -3.80
CA GLY A 31 14.71 23.00 -2.35
C GLY A 31 14.46 21.60 -1.82
N VAL A 32 14.21 20.61 -2.68
CA VAL A 32 14.09 19.20 -2.26
C VAL A 32 15.47 18.54 -2.27
N SER A 33 15.90 18.04 -1.10
CA SER A 33 17.13 17.26 -1.03
C SER A 33 16.94 15.89 -1.68
N GLY A 34 17.98 15.40 -2.37
CA GLY A 34 17.93 14.06 -2.99
C GLY A 34 17.66 12.93 -1.99
N GLN A 35 18.08 13.10 -0.74
CA GLN A 35 17.79 12.14 0.35
C GLN A 35 16.30 12.10 0.68
N SER A 36 15.63 13.26 0.79
CA SER A 36 14.20 13.34 1.04
C SER A 36 13.39 12.68 -0.08
N TYR A 37 13.82 12.88 -1.34
CA TYR A 37 13.21 12.26 -2.50
C TYR A 37 13.29 10.73 -2.44
N ILE A 38 14.48 10.18 -2.17
CA ILE A 38 14.69 8.73 -2.06
C ILE A 38 13.87 8.14 -0.91
N LEU A 39 13.81 8.82 0.25
CA LEU A 39 13.02 8.38 1.40
C LEU A 39 11.51 8.35 1.11
N ALA A 40 10.98 9.37 0.42
CA ALA A 40 9.58 9.40 0.03
C ALA A 40 9.25 8.28 -0.97
N MET A 41 10.14 8.03 -1.93
CA MET A 41 9.99 6.94 -2.89
C MET A 41 10.02 5.56 -2.19
N LEU A 42 10.93 5.36 -1.24
CA LEU A 42 11.03 4.12 -0.47
C LEU A 42 9.78 3.91 0.41
N THR A 43 9.24 4.99 0.98
CA THR A 43 7.99 4.95 1.75
C THR A 43 6.81 4.51 0.87
N ALA A 44 6.66 5.08 -0.32
CA ALA A 44 5.62 4.66 -1.26
C ALA A 44 5.76 3.19 -1.68
N PHE A 45 7.00 2.73 -1.90
CA PHE A 45 7.27 1.33 -2.20
C PHE A 45 6.82 0.38 -1.08
N VAL A 46 7.14 0.70 0.18
CA VAL A 46 6.69 -0.09 1.34
C VAL A 46 5.17 -0.11 1.44
N LEU A 47 4.49 1.01 1.20
CA LEU A 47 3.02 1.07 1.19
C LEU A 47 2.41 0.13 0.13
N PHE A 48 2.99 0.06 -1.07
CA PHE A 48 2.55 -0.87 -2.11
C PHE A 48 2.76 -2.33 -1.73
N LEU A 49 3.89 -2.66 -1.10
CA LEU A 49 4.14 -4.02 -0.61
C LEU A 49 3.12 -4.41 0.48
N LEU A 50 2.84 -3.53 1.42
CA LEU A 50 1.85 -3.77 2.48
C LEU A 50 0.44 -3.92 1.90
N ALA A 51 0.05 -3.10 0.92
CA ALA A 51 -1.21 -3.25 0.21
C ALA A 51 -1.34 -4.63 -0.46
N GLY A 52 -0.29 -5.07 -1.16
CA GLY A 52 -0.23 -6.40 -1.75
C GLY A 52 -0.35 -7.52 -0.71
N LEU A 53 0.36 -7.41 0.42
CA LEU A 53 0.27 -8.38 1.52
C LEU A 53 -1.13 -8.47 2.12
N CYS A 54 -1.84 -7.34 2.28
CA CYS A 54 -3.23 -7.33 2.73
C CYS A 54 -4.12 -8.16 1.79
N TRP A 55 -3.98 -7.99 0.47
CA TRP A 55 -4.81 -8.72 -0.49
C TRP A 55 -4.41 -10.19 -0.65
N ILE A 56 -3.12 -10.52 -0.56
CA ILE A 56 -2.65 -11.91 -0.51
C ILE A 56 -3.26 -12.61 0.73
N SER A 57 -3.22 -11.95 1.89
CA SER A 57 -3.83 -12.47 3.12
C SER A 57 -5.33 -12.73 2.96
N VAL A 58 -6.06 -11.78 2.33
CA VAL A 58 -7.48 -11.93 2.02
C VAL A 58 -7.75 -13.10 1.08
N ALA A 59 -6.96 -13.25 0.01
CA ALA A 59 -7.09 -14.35 -0.95
C ALA A 59 -6.85 -15.72 -0.29
N VAL A 60 -5.80 -15.84 0.53
CA VAL A 60 -5.47 -17.07 1.26
C VAL A 60 -6.56 -17.42 2.28
N ALA A 61 -7.03 -16.45 3.08
CA ALA A 61 -8.07 -16.66 4.07
C ALA A 61 -9.42 -17.03 3.43
N THR A 62 -9.72 -16.48 2.25
CA THR A 62 -10.93 -16.84 1.50
C THR A 62 -10.83 -18.27 0.95
N ARG A 63 -9.67 -18.67 0.42
CA ARG A 63 -9.43 -20.02 -0.07
C ARG A 63 -9.56 -21.08 1.03
N ARG A 64 -8.99 -20.85 2.21
CA ARG A 64 -9.09 -21.78 3.36
C ARG A 64 -10.51 -21.96 3.91
N ARG A 65 -11.42 -21.04 3.60
CA ARG A 65 -12.82 -21.11 4.05
C ARG A 65 -13.72 -21.85 3.06
N LEU A 66 -13.23 -22.10 1.84
CA LEU A 66 -13.94 -22.78 0.75
C LEU A 66 -13.60 -24.27 0.64
N ILE A 67 -12.48 -24.69 1.22
CA ILE A 67 -12.04 -26.10 1.34
C ILE A 67 -12.45 -26.58 2.73
#